data_AF-A0AAD5ZC46-F1
#
_entry.id   AF-A0AAD5ZC46-F1
#
_cell.length_a   1.000
_cell.length_b   1.000
_cell.length_c   1.000
_cell.angle_alpha   90.00
_cell.angle_beta   90.00
_cell.angle_gamma   90.00
#
_symmetry.space_group_name_H-M   'P 1'
#
loop_
_entity.id
_entity.type
_entity.pdbx_description
1 polymer ?
#
loop_
_entity_poly.entity_id
_entity_poly.type
_entity_poly.pdbx_seq_one_letter_code
_entity_poly.pdbx_strand_id
1 'polypeptide(L)'
;MLSLRPSQCTQVVTNMNNLVTFCLVSLLYQIQFSQSLLTTPPLPVSPTPSYSQLKWQRLEIIMFFHFGMNTFTDSEWGTGEENPSIFNPTHLDTNQWMEAAVEAGVSLVVLVAKHHDGFCLWPTQYTDHSVKWSPWKEGKGDVLKEFVDAAQARGIDAGIYLSPWDRHERTYGLEVAYNEYYLGQLHELLTRYGSIQEIWFDGAKGKNATNMTYHFQEWFQTVKQLQPSINIFSDAGPDIRWVGDEAGSAGSTCWSTVNHTHLKIGDASLEKYLNTGDPHGTDWVPPECDVSIRPGWFWHKNEAAKSLRQLLNIYYRSVGRNCVLLINVPPNSTGLVSEADIIRMKELHQAIQTIFSIDMAKGSETKASSQRGGTTGSFRASNVIDGNEDTYWAPEERDGGDGQGYWIELCRFDVNTPFNVVRLQEAIQMGQRIKQYEVLVDGIVVVNGTTVGHKRLHRLKWPVFGRVIRVWIKESRGPPLLSAVGLHFDPFRKG
;
A
#
# COMPACT_ATOMS: atom_id res chain seq x y z
N MET A 1 -92.54 29.10 40.46
CA MET A 1 -91.83 28.18 39.54
C MET A 1 -90.81 29.01 38.78
N LEU A 2 -89.52 28.88 39.14
CA LEU A 2 -88.40 29.61 38.55
C LEU A 2 -87.88 28.84 37.31
N SER A 3 -87.88 29.47 36.14
CA SER A 3 -87.24 28.93 34.92
C SER A 3 -85.83 29.50 34.78
N LEU A 4 -84.83 28.61 34.78
CA LEU A 4 -83.42 28.92 34.52
C LEU A 4 -83.14 28.93 33.01
N ARG A 5 -82.40 29.94 32.54
CA ARG A 5 -81.84 30.03 31.17
C ARG A 5 -80.47 29.33 31.11
N PRO A 6 -80.17 28.51 30.09
CA PRO A 6 -78.82 28.06 29.82
C PRO A 6 -78.21 28.82 28.62
N SER A 7 -77.25 29.71 28.87
CA SER A 7 -76.48 30.35 27.78
C SER A 7 -75.04 30.69 28.16
N GLN A 8 -74.37 29.80 28.90
CA GLN A 8 -72.94 29.98 29.24
C GLN A 8 -72.04 28.76 28.95
N CYS A 9 -72.60 27.62 28.52
CA CYS A 9 -71.78 26.41 28.32
C CYS A 9 -71.14 26.32 26.91
N THR A 10 -71.67 27.02 25.92
CA THR A 10 -71.26 26.84 24.50
C THR A 10 -70.07 27.71 24.06
N GLN A 11 -69.71 28.77 24.81
CA GLN A 11 -68.58 29.66 24.47
C GLN A 11 -67.23 29.19 25.05
N VAL A 12 -67.24 28.37 26.10
CA VAL A 12 -66.00 27.90 26.75
C VAL A 12 -65.36 26.75 25.96
N VAL A 13 -66.18 25.87 25.38
CA VAL A 13 -65.70 24.70 24.63
C VAL A 13 -65.07 25.10 23.27
N THR A 14 -65.61 26.12 22.60
CA THR A 14 -65.04 26.63 21.34
C THR A 14 -63.71 27.36 21.54
N ASN A 15 -63.54 28.08 22.65
CA ASN A 15 -62.27 28.75 22.95
C ASN A 15 -61.16 27.79 23.38
N MET A 16 -61.49 26.70 24.10
CA MET A 16 -60.50 25.65 24.43
C MET A 16 -60.06 24.86 23.19
N ASN A 17 -60.98 24.51 22.28
CA ASN A 17 -60.61 23.83 21.03
C ASN A 17 -59.75 24.72 20.13
N ASN A 18 -60.01 26.03 20.08
CA ASN A 18 -59.16 26.95 19.32
C ASN A 18 -57.77 27.13 19.96
N LEU A 19 -57.65 27.17 21.29
CA LEU A 19 -56.35 27.25 21.96
C LEU A 19 -55.52 25.97 21.77
N VAL A 20 -56.14 24.79 21.88
CA VAL A 20 -55.45 23.49 21.69
C VAL A 20 -55.04 23.32 20.22
N THR A 21 -55.86 23.75 19.27
CA THR A 21 -55.53 23.73 17.84
C THR A 21 -54.42 24.74 17.52
N PHE A 22 -54.43 25.94 18.11
CA PHE A 22 -53.35 26.92 17.93
C PHE A 22 -52.04 26.44 18.54
N CYS A 23 -52.08 25.81 19.73
CA CYS A 23 -50.89 25.21 20.36
C CYS A 23 -50.35 24.02 19.55
N LEU A 24 -51.19 23.16 18.98
CA LEU A 24 -50.75 22.05 18.10
C LEU A 24 -50.18 22.56 16.78
N VAL A 25 -50.77 23.59 16.17
CA VAL A 25 -50.23 24.22 14.94
C VAL A 25 -48.92 24.97 15.24
N SER A 26 -48.77 25.56 16.42
CA SER A 26 -47.51 26.18 16.88
C SER A 26 -46.43 25.15 17.20
N LEU A 27 -46.80 24.00 17.80
CA LEU A 27 -45.89 22.89 18.04
C LEU A 27 -45.46 22.21 16.74
N LEU A 28 -46.37 22.10 15.76
CA LEU A 28 -46.06 21.60 14.41
C LEU A 28 -45.22 22.58 13.58
N TYR A 29 -45.33 23.90 13.82
CA TYR A 29 -44.44 24.90 13.21
C TYR A 29 -43.04 24.94 13.84
N GLN A 30 -42.85 24.42 15.05
CA GLN A 30 -41.54 24.31 15.70
C GLN A 30 -40.81 23.00 15.41
N ILE A 31 -41.45 22.04 14.75
CA ILE A 31 -40.75 20.93 14.09
C ILE A 31 -40.35 21.39 12.69
N GLN A 32 -39.60 22.49 12.61
CA GLN A 32 -38.64 22.60 11.51
C GLN A 32 -37.61 21.51 11.79
N PHE A 33 -37.78 20.35 11.16
CA PHE A 33 -36.63 19.50 10.89
C PHE A 33 -35.65 20.38 10.12
N SER A 34 -34.72 21.00 10.84
CA SER A 34 -33.47 21.45 10.26
C SER A 34 -32.80 20.16 9.79
N GLN A 35 -33.12 19.74 8.57
CA GLN A 35 -32.26 18.83 7.85
C GLN A 35 -30.97 19.61 7.67
N SER A 36 -30.04 19.47 8.61
CA SER A 36 -28.70 19.97 8.44
C SER A 36 -28.15 19.26 7.21
N LEU A 37 -28.10 19.95 6.08
CA LEU A 37 -27.53 19.42 4.86
C LEU A 37 -26.11 18.95 5.19
N LEU A 38 -25.84 17.67 4.94
CA LEU A 38 -24.50 17.12 5.15
C LEU A 38 -23.53 17.93 4.30
N THR A 39 -22.42 18.30 4.91
CA THR A 39 -21.38 19.05 4.21
C THR A 39 -20.79 18.17 3.10
N THR A 40 -20.77 18.68 1.88
CA THR A 40 -20.19 17.95 0.74
C THR A 40 -18.66 17.91 0.85
N PRO A 41 -18.01 16.79 0.47
CA PRO A 41 -16.56 16.72 0.42
C PRO A 41 -15.97 17.69 -0.63
N PRO A 42 -14.69 18.07 -0.51
CA PRO A 42 -13.97 18.72 -1.60
C PRO A 42 -13.93 17.84 -2.84
N LEU A 43 -13.75 18.44 -4.02
CA LEU A 43 -13.51 17.66 -5.23
C LEU A 43 -12.22 16.82 -5.10
N PRO A 44 -12.18 15.59 -5.62
CA PRO A 44 -10.95 14.83 -5.78
C PRO A 44 -9.95 15.57 -6.68
N VAL A 45 -8.65 15.31 -6.47
CA VAL A 45 -7.58 15.79 -7.34
C VAL A 45 -7.09 14.61 -8.16
N SER A 46 -7.37 14.62 -9.45
CA SER A 46 -6.99 13.53 -10.34
C SER A 46 -5.47 13.47 -10.59
N PRO A 47 -4.93 12.27 -10.89
CA PRO A 47 -5.60 10.97 -10.84
C PRO A 47 -5.75 10.47 -9.39
N THR A 48 -6.66 9.50 -9.19
CA THR A 48 -6.96 8.86 -7.90
C THR A 48 -6.70 7.35 -7.98
N PRO A 49 -6.35 6.68 -6.87
CA PRO A 49 -6.18 5.23 -6.85
C PRO A 49 -7.46 4.51 -7.25
N SER A 50 -7.32 3.38 -7.94
CA SER A 50 -8.37 2.36 -8.01
C SER A 50 -8.61 1.75 -6.62
N TYR A 51 -9.71 1.01 -6.46
CA TYR A 51 -9.96 0.27 -5.23
C TYR A 51 -8.86 -0.77 -4.93
N SER A 52 -8.36 -1.48 -5.95
CA SER A 52 -7.30 -2.49 -5.78
C SER A 52 -5.97 -1.86 -5.37
N GLN A 53 -5.63 -0.67 -5.91
CA GLN A 53 -4.44 0.09 -5.52
C GLN A 53 -4.57 0.63 -4.09
N LEU A 54 -5.75 1.10 -3.70
CA LEU A 54 -5.99 1.58 -2.34
C LEU A 54 -5.88 0.44 -1.31
N LYS A 55 -6.48 -0.73 -1.60
CA LYS A 55 -6.34 -1.94 -0.78
C LYS A 55 -4.87 -2.34 -0.66
N TRP A 56 -4.13 -2.32 -1.77
CA TRP A 56 -2.72 -2.67 -1.82
C TRP A 56 -1.83 -1.72 -1.02
N GLN A 57 -2.01 -0.39 -1.15
CA GLN A 57 -1.22 0.57 -0.37
C GLN A 57 -1.38 0.40 1.14
N ARG A 58 -2.57 -0.01 1.61
CA ARG A 58 -2.86 -0.30 3.03
C ARG A 58 -2.16 -1.55 3.57
N LEU A 59 -1.63 -2.41 2.71
CA LEU A 59 -0.87 -3.59 3.14
C LEU A 59 0.46 -3.19 3.77
N GLU A 60 1.07 -2.09 3.27
CA GLU A 60 2.36 -1.53 3.65
C GLU A 60 3.56 -2.46 3.41
N ILE A 61 3.51 -3.71 3.86
CA ILE A 61 4.54 -4.73 3.68
C ILE A 61 3.91 -5.95 3.03
N ILE A 62 4.51 -6.39 1.93
CA ILE A 62 4.20 -7.63 1.22
C ILE A 62 5.48 -8.46 1.09
N MET A 63 5.38 -9.75 0.78
CA MET A 63 6.53 -10.66 0.81
C MET A 63 6.75 -11.35 -0.52
N PHE A 64 8.02 -11.49 -0.92
CA PHE A 64 8.43 -12.18 -2.15
C PHE A 64 9.11 -13.51 -1.82
N PHE A 65 8.89 -14.52 -2.65
CA PHE A 65 9.61 -15.79 -2.60
C PHE A 65 10.32 -16.06 -3.94
N HIS A 66 11.63 -15.84 -3.95
CA HIS A 66 12.52 -16.39 -4.99
C HIS A 66 12.92 -17.82 -4.60
N PHE A 67 12.31 -18.78 -5.27
CA PHE A 67 12.62 -20.19 -5.15
C PHE A 67 12.57 -20.82 -6.54
N GLY A 68 13.49 -21.73 -6.85
CA GLY A 68 13.52 -22.34 -8.17
C GLY A 68 14.88 -22.97 -8.46
N MET A 69 15.18 -23.13 -9.75
CA MET A 69 16.41 -23.77 -10.20
C MET A 69 17.67 -23.13 -9.59
N ASN A 70 17.68 -21.80 -9.50
CA ASN A 70 18.79 -21.01 -8.99
C ASN A 70 19.12 -21.27 -7.51
N THR A 71 18.13 -21.68 -6.70
CA THR A 71 18.34 -22.16 -5.33
C THR A 71 19.24 -23.41 -5.28
N PHE A 72 19.17 -24.27 -6.30
CA PHE A 72 19.92 -25.52 -6.36
C PHE A 72 21.27 -25.38 -7.08
N THR A 73 21.39 -24.39 -7.96
CA THR A 73 22.64 -24.07 -8.66
C THR A 73 23.49 -23.01 -7.95
N ASP A 74 23.03 -22.50 -6.80
CA ASP A 74 23.69 -21.45 -6.00
C ASP A 74 24.00 -20.22 -6.86
N SER A 75 23.03 -19.81 -7.68
CA SER A 75 23.15 -18.66 -8.61
C SER A 75 22.04 -17.64 -8.37
N GLU A 76 22.27 -16.40 -8.79
CA GLU A 76 21.21 -15.38 -8.81
C GLU A 76 20.45 -15.45 -10.14
N TRP A 77 21.18 -15.58 -11.25
CA TRP A 77 20.65 -15.67 -12.60
C TRP A 77 21.14 -16.95 -13.29
N GLY A 78 20.27 -17.95 -13.39
CA GLY A 78 20.52 -19.19 -14.14
C GLY A 78 20.68 -18.96 -15.64
N THR A 79 21.30 -19.92 -16.32
CA THR A 79 21.68 -19.84 -17.73
C THR A 79 20.56 -20.18 -18.70
N GLY A 80 19.56 -20.95 -18.26
CA GLY A 80 18.53 -21.58 -19.09
C GLY A 80 18.95 -22.97 -19.60
N GLU A 81 20.14 -23.45 -19.27
CA GLU A 81 20.66 -24.76 -19.66
C GLU A 81 20.62 -25.77 -18.50
N GLU A 82 20.14 -25.36 -17.34
CA GLU A 82 20.05 -26.20 -16.16
C GLU A 82 19.20 -27.45 -16.43
N ASN A 83 19.68 -28.61 -15.98
CA ASN A 83 18.92 -29.83 -16.15
C ASN A 83 17.76 -29.85 -15.13
N PRO A 84 16.49 -30.06 -15.54
CA PRO A 84 15.35 -30.19 -14.62
C PRO A 84 15.57 -31.21 -13.48
N SER A 85 16.45 -32.20 -13.67
CA SER A 85 16.81 -33.17 -12.64
C SER A 85 17.51 -32.59 -11.41
N ILE A 86 18.06 -31.39 -11.51
CA ILE A 86 18.69 -30.66 -10.40
C ILE A 86 17.63 -30.18 -9.40
N PHE A 87 16.42 -29.83 -9.86
CA PHE A 87 15.35 -29.36 -9.01
C PHE A 87 14.73 -30.54 -8.23
N ASN A 88 15.09 -30.65 -6.95
CA ASN A 88 14.59 -31.74 -6.09
C ASN A 88 14.55 -31.35 -4.60
N PRO A 89 13.70 -30.40 -4.18
CA PRO A 89 13.60 -30.06 -2.76
C PRO A 89 13.09 -31.24 -1.94
N THR A 90 13.78 -31.56 -0.86
CA THR A 90 13.50 -32.74 -0.03
C THR A 90 12.37 -32.54 0.97
N HIS A 91 12.10 -31.30 1.39
CA HIS A 91 11.18 -30.93 2.46
C HIS A 91 10.34 -29.70 2.10
N LEU A 92 10.05 -29.46 0.82
CA LEU A 92 9.24 -28.32 0.41
C LEU A 92 7.91 -28.32 1.15
N ASP A 93 7.64 -27.21 1.84
CA ASP A 93 6.38 -26.99 2.54
C ASP A 93 5.99 -25.51 2.46
N THR A 94 5.04 -25.21 1.59
CA THR A 94 4.50 -23.84 1.41
C THR A 94 3.64 -23.40 2.59
N ASN A 95 3.16 -24.32 3.44
CA ASN A 95 2.49 -23.95 4.69
C ASN A 95 3.46 -23.23 5.63
N GLN A 96 4.71 -23.69 5.70
CA GLN A 96 5.76 -23.05 6.48
C GLN A 96 6.10 -21.66 5.92
N TRP A 97 6.05 -21.47 4.60
CA TRP A 97 6.24 -20.15 3.97
C TRP A 97 5.14 -19.19 4.39
N MET A 98 3.88 -19.66 4.40
CA MET A 98 2.75 -18.84 4.84
C MET A 98 2.77 -18.58 6.35
N GLU A 99 3.25 -19.52 7.17
CA GLU A 99 3.48 -19.29 8.59
C GLU A 99 4.52 -18.19 8.81
N ALA A 100 5.61 -18.19 8.04
CA ALA A 100 6.59 -17.10 8.07
C ALA A 100 5.95 -15.74 7.68
N ALA A 101 5.06 -15.73 6.68
CA ALA A 101 4.32 -14.52 6.30
C ALA A 101 3.38 -14.04 7.42
N VAL A 102 2.63 -14.94 8.07
CA VAL A 102 1.76 -14.61 9.23
C VAL A 102 2.57 -14.06 10.39
N GLU A 103 3.71 -14.69 10.73
CA GLU A 103 4.58 -14.20 11.80
C GLU A 103 5.20 -12.82 11.50
N ALA A 104 5.33 -12.48 10.22
CA ALA A 104 5.76 -11.17 9.74
C ALA A 104 4.60 -10.14 9.64
N GLY A 105 3.35 -10.57 9.86
CA GLY A 105 2.15 -9.74 9.68
C GLY A 105 1.85 -9.39 8.22
N VAL A 106 2.33 -10.20 7.27
CA VAL A 106 2.13 -10.00 5.83
C VAL A 106 0.85 -10.71 5.38
N SER A 107 0.08 -10.04 4.52
CA SER A 107 -1.19 -10.55 3.99
C SER A 107 -1.26 -10.62 2.45
N LEU A 108 -0.17 -10.28 1.76
CA LEU A 108 0.04 -10.56 0.33
C LEU A 108 1.45 -11.13 0.12
N VAL A 109 1.51 -12.27 -0.57
CA VAL A 109 2.75 -12.97 -0.92
C VAL A 109 2.87 -13.12 -2.43
N VAL A 110 4.05 -12.93 -3.01
CA VAL A 110 4.34 -13.12 -4.43
C VAL A 110 5.31 -14.29 -4.58
N LEU A 111 5.04 -15.23 -5.50
CA LEU A 111 5.95 -16.32 -5.84
C LEU A 111 6.51 -16.14 -7.24
N VAL A 112 7.82 -16.32 -7.39
CA VAL A 112 8.48 -16.47 -8.70
C VAL A 112 8.08 -17.78 -9.33
N ALA A 113 7.06 -17.77 -10.20
CA ALA A 113 6.60 -18.97 -10.90
C ALA A 113 7.57 -19.37 -12.03
N LYS A 114 8.22 -18.38 -12.65
CA LYS A 114 9.32 -18.56 -13.61
C LYS A 114 10.29 -17.40 -13.50
N HIS A 115 11.57 -17.70 -13.28
CA HIS A 115 12.64 -16.69 -13.29
C HIS A 115 13.27 -16.56 -14.69
N HIS A 116 14.34 -15.76 -14.84
CA HIS A 116 15.04 -15.56 -16.12
C HIS A 116 15.58 -16.85 -16.74
N ASP A 117 15.89 -17.86 -15.92
CA ASP A 117 16.32 -19.19 -16.39
C ASP A 117 15.23 -19.91 -17.21
N GLY A 118 13.97 -19.49 -17.10
CA GLY A 118 12.85 -20.09 -17.82
C GLY A 118 12.23 -21.32 -17.15
N PHE A 119 12.76 -21.78 -16.01
CA PHE A 119 12.27 -22.98 -15.33
C PHE A 119 10.93 -22.71 -14.67
N CYS A 120 9.89 -23.42 -15.11
CA CYS A 120 8.52 -23.21 -14.63
C CYS A 120 8.20 -24.06 -13.40
N LEU A 121 7.76 -23.42 -12.31
CA LEU A 121 7.41 -24.06 -11.04
C LEU A 121 6.05 -24.78 -11.02
N TRP A 122 5.36 -24.82 -12.15
CA TRP A 122 4.10 -25.53 -12.34
C TRP A 122 4.20 -26.45 -13.56
N PRO A 123 3.36 -27.51 -13.66
CA PRO A 123 3.36 -28.43 -14.77
C PRO A 123 2.67 -27.80 -15.99
N THR A 124 3.33 -26.81 -16.60
CA THR A 124 2.89 -26.13 -17.83
C THR A 124 2.81 -27.09 -19.00
N GLN A 125 1.87 -26.84 -19.92
CA GLN A 125 1.79 -27.57 -21.19
C GLN A 125 2.72 -27.02 -22.28
N TYR A 126 3.35 -25.87 -22.06
CA TYR A 126 4.03 -25.11 -23.12
C TYR A 126 5.56 -25.33 -23.19
N THR A 127 6.18 -25.91 -22.17
CA THR A 127 7.63 -26.22 -22.17
C THR A 127 7.95 -27.47 -21.35
N ASP A 128 9.02 -28.18 -21.71
CA ASP A 128 9.59 -29.27 -20.93
C ASP A 128 10.53 -28.79 -19.81
N HIS A 129 10.88 -27.50 -19.79
CA HIS A 129 11.70 -26.90 -18.75
C HIS A 129 10.84 -26.49 -17.54
N SER A 130 10.29 -27.49 -16.85
CA SER A 130 9.37 -27.30 -15.73
C SER A 130 9.46 -28.42 -14.69
N VAL A 131 8.81 -28.24 -13.54
CA VAL A 131 8.71 -29.24 -12.47
C VAL A 131 8.20 -30.60 -12.94
N LYS A 132 7.41 -30.64 -14.03
CA LYS A 132 6.92 -31.87 -14.67
C LYS A 132 8.05 -32.83 -15.08
N TRP A 133 9.22 -32.28 -15.40
CA TRP A 133 10.39 -33.02 -15.86
C TRP A 133 11.49 -33.13 -14.80
N SER A 134 11.20 -32.70 -13.57
CA SER A 134 12.07 -32.87 -12.41
C SER A 134 11.73 -34.15 -11.63
N PRO A 135 12.66 -34.71 -10.83
CA PRO A 135 12.39 -35.85 -9.95
C PRO A 135 11.48 -35.49 -8.78
N TRP A 136 11.32 -34.19 -8.48
CA TRP A 136 10.50 -33.74 -7.37
C TRP A 136 9.06 -34.25 -7.50
N LYS A 137 8.59 -34.95 -6.47
CA LYS A 137 7.28 -35.65 -6.44
C LYS A 137 7.04 -36.50 -7.69
N GLU A 138 8.09 -37.16 -8.20
CA GLU A 138 8.02 -38.02 -9.40
C GLU A 138 7.51 -37.28 -10.66
N GLY A 139 7.81 -35.98 -10.79
CA GLY A 139 7.35 -35.14 -11.90
C GLY A 139 5.87 -34.77 -11.83
N LYS A 140 5.20 -35.03 -10.70
CA LYS A 140 3.77 -34.71 -10.46
C LYS A 140 3.56 -33.50 -9.55
N GLY A 141 4.65 -32.87 -9.13
CA GLY A 141 4.60 -31.71 -8.25
C GLY A 141 4.12 -30.44 -8.95
N ASP A 142 3.54 -29.54 -8.17
CA ASP A 142 3.10 -28.21 -8.60
C ASP A 142 3.31 -27.24 -7.43
N VAL A 143 4.45 -26.54 -7.43
CA VAL A 143 4.82 -25.63 -6.32
C VAL A 143 3.82 -24.48 -6.25
N LEU A 144 3.38 -23.98 -7.41
CA LEU A 144 2.44 -22.87 -7.47
C LEU A 144 1.08 -23.28 -6.87
N LYS A 145 0.59 -24.49 -7.16
CA LYS A 145 -0.65 -25.00 -6.55
C LYS A 145 -0.53 -25.12 -5.03
N GLU A 146 0.57 -25.69 -4.54
CA GLU A 146 0.84 -25.80 -3.10
C GLU A 146 0.93 -24.42 -2.43
N PHE A 147 1.51 -23.43 -3.12
CA PHE A 147 1.62 -22.05 -2.65
C PHE A 147 0.26 -21.36 -2.53
N VAL A 148 -0.55 -21.36 -3.61
CA VAL A 148 -1.85 -20.68 -3.59
C VAL A 148 -2.83 -21.34 -2.63
N ASP A 149 -2.79 -22.67 -2.50
CA ASP A 149 -3.67 -23.40 -1.57
C ASP A 149 -3.30 -23.08 -0.11
N ALA A 150 -2.00 -23.01 0.21
CA ALA A 150 -1.53 -22.65 1.54
C ALA A 150 -1.88 -21.19 1.90
N ALA A 151 -1.76 -20.27 0.94
CA ALA A 151 -2.11 -18.86 1.11
C ALA A 151 -3.62 -18.70 1.34
N GLN A 152 -4.44 -19.32 0.49
CA GLN A 152 -5.90 -19.32 0.61
C GLN A 152 -6.37 -19.87 1.95
N ALA A 153 -5.78 -20.98 2.42
CA ALA A 153 -6.13 -21.60 3.70
C ALA A 153 -5.91 -20.68 4.92
N ARG A 154 -5.05 -19.65 4.79
CA ARG A 154 -4.73 -18.68 5.85
C ARG A 154 -5.30 -17.28 5.59
N GLY A 155 -6.07 -17.10 4.51
CA GLY A 155 -6.61 -15.79 4.12
C GLY A 155 -5.53 -14.80 3.70
N ILE A 156 -4.41 -15.29 3.17
CA ILE A 156 -3.33 -14.49 2.59
C ILE A 156 -3.58 -14.39 1.08
N ASP A 157 -3.52 -13.17 0.56
CA ASP A 157 -3.61 -12.91 -0.88
C ASP A 157 -2.35 -13.44 -1.60
N ALA A 158 -2.53 -14.01 -2.78
CA ALA A 158 -1.44 -14.57 -3.59
C ALA A 158 -1.15 -13.72 -4.83
N GLY A 159 0.13 -13.55 -5.14
CA GLY A 159 0.66 -12.92 -6.34
C GLY A 159 1.67 -13.81 -7.07
N ILE A 160 1.93 -13.50 -8.34
CA ILE A 160 2.80 -14.30 -9.20
C ILE A 160 3.79 -13.41 -9.93
N TYR A 161 5.07 -13.78 -9.93
CA TYR A 161 6.06 -13.24 -10.84
C TYR A 161 6.26 -14.19 -12.02
N LEU A 162 6.26 -13.64 -13.23
CA LEU A 162 6.54 -14.38 -14.45
C LEU A 162 7.56 -13.60 -15.29
N SER A 163 8.80 -14.05 -15.33
CA SER A 163 9.86 -13.28 -16.00
C SER A 163 9.57 -13.07 -17.49
N PRO A 164 9.53 -11.81 -17.99
CA PRO A 164 9.45 -11.54 -19.43
C PRO A 164 10.72 -11.97 -20.17
N TRP A 165 11.90 -11.83 -19.55
CA TRP A 165 13.15 -12.35 -20.10
C TRP A 165 13.23 -13.85 -19.83
N ASP A 166 13.43 -14.63 -20.88
CA ASP A 166 13.57 -16.08 -20.81
C ASP A 166 14.86 -16.50 -21.52
N ARG A 167 15.70 -17.24 -20.81
CA ARG A 167 16.99 -17.72 -21.31
C ARG A 167 16.93 -19.16 -21.84
N HIS A 168 15.81 -19.85 -21.64
CA HIS A 168 15.61 -21.22 -22.10
C HIS A 168 14.76 -21.31 -23.37
N GLU A 169 13.66 -20.55 -23.41
CA GLU A 169 12.64 -20.68 -24.44
C GLU A 169 13.18 -20.32 -25.84
N ARG A 170 13.10 -21.27 -26.77
CA ARG A 170 13.68 -21.16 -28.12
C ARG A 170 13.02 -20.07 -28.96
N THR A 171 11.75 -19.75 -28.67
CA THR A 171 11.05 -18.67 -29.34
C THR A 171 11.47 -17.29 -28.84
N TYR A 172 12.23 -17.16 -27.74
CA TYR A 172 12.68 -15.86 -27.23
C TYR A 172 13.51 -15.10 -28.28
N GLY A 173 13.05 -13.89 -28.64
CA GLY A 173 13.56 -13.09 -29.75
C GLY A 173 12.75 -13.19 -31.05
N LEU A 174 11.86 -14.18 -31.16
CA LEU A 174 10.85 -14.28 -32.22
C LEU A 174 9.57 -13.60 -31.72
N GLU A 175 9.38 -12.35 -32.13
CA GLU A 175 8.36 -11.45 -31.58
C GLU A 175 6.99 -12.11 -31.41
N VAL A 176 6.37 -12.63 -32.48
CA VAL A 176 5.02 -13.21 -32.38
C VAL A 176 5.01 -14.48 -31.53
N ALA A 177 5.89 -15.44 -31.83
CA ALA A 177 5.87 -16.77 -31.23
C ALA A 177 6.10 -16.74 -29.70
N TYR A 178 7.04 -15.91 -29.21
CA TYR A 178 7.26 -15.81 -27.78
C TYR A 178 6.14 -15.07 -27.05
N ASN A 179 5.55 -14.03 -27.66
CA ASN A 179 4.38 -13.37 -27.06
C ASN A 179 3.17 -14.31 -26.98
N GLU A 180 2.94 -15.17 -27.97
CA GLU A 180 1.91 -16.22 -27.94
C GLU A 180 2.19 -17.26 -26.84
N TYR A 181 3.44 -17.74 -26.74
CA TYR A 181 3.88 -18.64 -25.68
C TYR A 181 3.62 -18.03 -24.29
N TYR A 182 4.03 -16.78 -24.10
CA TYR A 182 3.89 -16.06 -22.85
C TYR A 182 2.42 -15.83 -22.47
N LEU A 183 1.56 -15.46 -23.43
CA LEU A 183 0.11 -15.36 -23.24
C LEU A 183 -0.52 -16.71 -22.86
N GLY A 184 -0.04 -17.82 -23.44
CA GLY A 184 -0.43 -19.16 -23.04
C GLY A 184 -0.15 -19.45 -21.56
N GLN A 185 1.06 -19.10 -21.10
CA GLN A 185 1.43 -19.24 -19.68
C GLN A 185 0.59 -18.33 -18.78
N LEU A 186 0.37 -17.07 -19.16
CA LEU A 186 -0.53 -16.17 -18.42
C LEU A 186 -1.94 -16.76 -18.28
N HIS A 187 -2.47 -17.37 -19.35
CA HIS A 187 -3.78 -18.00 -19.29
C HIS A 187 -3.79 -19.19 -18.31
N GLU A 188 -2.76 -20.05 -18.29
CA GLU A 188 -2.66 -21.12 -17.30
C GLU A 188 -2.64 -20.56 -15.86
N LEU A 189 -1.78 -19.58 -15.60
CA LEU A 189 -1.55 -19.02 -14.28
C LEU A 189 -2.79 -18.30 -13.72
N LEU A 190 -3.51 -17.58 -14.59
CA LEU A 190 -4.63 -16.73 -14.15
C LEU A 190 -6.00 -17.41 -14.23
N THR A 191 -6.08 -18.65 -14.72
CA THR A 191 -7.36 -19.42 -14.76
C THR A 191 -7.35 -20.69 -13.91
N ARG A 192 -6.19 -21.27 -13.60
CA ARG A 192 -6.08 -22.56 -12.88
C ARG A 192 -5.84 -22.42 -11.37
N TYR A 193 -5.34 -21.27 -10.91
CA TYR A 193 -4.83 -21.10 -9.54
C TYR A 193 -5.69 -20.17 -8.67
N GLY A 194 -6.96 -19.97 -9.02
CA GLY A 194 -7.90 -19.19 -8.24
C GLY A 194 -7.72 -17.68 -8.43
N SER A 195 -7.91 -16.91 -7.36
CA SER A 195 -7.80 -15.45 -7.41
C SER A 195 -6.37 -15.01 -7.13
N ILE A 196 -5.79 -14.30 -8.09
CA ILE A 196 -4.45 -13.72 -7.98
C ILE A 196 -4.61 -12.21 -7.82
N GLN A 197 -3.98 -11.63 -6.81
CA GLN A 197 -4.13 -10.22 -6.44
C GLN A 197 -3.02 -9.33 -7.00
N GLU A 198 -1.87 -9.91 -7.36
CA GLU A 198 -0.77 -9.19 -7.99
C GLU A 198 -0.04 -10.05 -9.03
N ILE A 199 0.36 -9.45 -10.16
CA ILE A 199 1.29 -10.07 -11.11
C ILE A 199 2.46 -9.14 -11.39
N TRP A 200 3.66 -9.72 -11.43
CA TRP A 200 4.93 -9.00 -11.51
C TRP A 200 5.63 -9.26 -12.85
N PHE A 201 5.84 -8.19 -13.61
CA PHE A 201 6.56 -8.18 -14.89
C PHE A 201 7.88 -7.42 -14.78
N ASP A 202 8.96 -8.17 -14.67
CA ASP A 202 10.32 -7.63 -14.55
C ASP A 202 10.83 -6.97 -15.85
N GLY A 203 11.50 -5.82 -15.73
CA GLY A 203 12.23 -5.20 -16.83
C GLY A 203 13.68 -5.63 -16.99
N ALA A 204 14.25 -6.39 -16.05
CA ALA A 204 15.65 -6.77 -16.02
C ALA A 204 16.04 -7.69 -17.20
N LYS A 205 17.18 -7.37 -17.83
CA LYS A 205 17.79 -8.16 -18.90
C LYS A 205 19.31 -8.13 -18.81
N GLY A 206 19.95 -9.24 -19.13
CA GLY A 206 21.41 -9.29 -19.28
C GLY A 206 21.91 -8.40 -20.43
N LYS A 207 23.14 -7.88 -20.30
CA LYS A 207 23.76 -6.97 -21.30
C LYS A 207 23.81 -7.52 -22.74
N ASN A 208 23.89 -8.85 -22.86
CA ASN A 208 23.95 -9.57 -24.13
C ASN A 208 22.66 -10.36 -24.42
N ALA A 209 21.54 -10.02 -23.78
CA ALA A 209 20.27 -10.68 -24.01
C ALA A 209 19.82 -10.49 -25.47
N THR A 210 19.24 -11.55 -26.04
CA THR A 210 18.58 -11.47 -27.35
C THR A 210 17.55 -10.34 -27.34
N ASN A 211 17.55 -9.53 -28.39
CA ASN A 211 16.56 -8.46 -28.51
C ASN A 211 15.16 -9.06 -28.60
N MET A 212 14.22 -8.52 -27.84
CA MET A 212 12.85 -9.03 -27.74
C MET A 212 11.89 -7.86 -27.54
N THR A 213 10.86 -7.80 -28.40
CA THR A 213 9.76 -6.84 -28.31
C THR A 213 8.58 -7.48 -27.59
N TYR A 214 8.24 -7.00 -26.39
CA TYR A 214 7.10 -7.52 -25.65
C TYR A 214 5.81 -6.77 -26.00
N HIS A 215 4.72 -7.52 -26.15
CA HIS A 215 3.36 -7.02 -26.37
C HIS A 215 2.70 -6.75 -25.02
N PHE A 216 3.33 -5.89 -24.21
CA PHE A 216 2.89 -5.62 -22.82
C PHE A 216 1.44 -5.14 -22.75
N GLN A 217 0.98 -4.33 -23.72
CA GLN A 217 -0.39 -3.83 -23.72
C GLN A 217 -1.40 -4.98 -23.84
N GLU A 218 -1.15 -5.92 -24.74
CA GLU A 218 -1.96 -7.13 -24.95
C GLU A 218 -1.89 -8.05 -23.73
N TRP A 219 -0.70 -8.19 -23.12
CA TRP A 219 -0.53 -8.94 -21.88
C TRP A 219 -1.35 -8.34 -20.74
N PHE A 220 -1.28 -7.02 -20.53
CA PHE A 220 -2.02 -6.33 -19.48
C PHE A 220 -3.54 -6.41 -19.70
N GLN A 221 -4.00 -6.28 -20.94
CA GLN A 221 -5.42 -6.46 -21.27
C GLN A 221 -5.90 -7.88 -20.96
N THR A 222 -5.10 -8.89 -21.33
CA THR A 222 -5.41 -10.30 -21.03
C THR A 222 -5.47 -10.55 -19.53
N VAL A 223 -4.48 -10.03 -18.79
CA VAL A 223 -4.44 -10.12 -17.32
C VAL A 223 -5.70 -9.51 -16.70
N LYS A 224 -6.08 -8.29 -17.11
CA LYS A 224 -7.30 -7.62 -16.59
C LYS A 224 -8.59 -8.30 -17.03
N GLN A 225 -8.61 -8.94 -18.19
CA GLN A 225 -9.77 -9.72 -18.65
C GLN A 225 -9.97 -10.98 -17.79
N LEU A 226 -8.88 -11.67 -17.44
CA LEU A 226 -8.92 -12.90 -16.65
C LEU A 226 -9.10 -12.63 -15.15
N GLN A 227 -8.49 -11.57 -14.63
CA GLN A 227 -8.51 -11.21 -13.21
C GLN A 227 -8.71 -9.69 -13.05
N PRO A 228 -9.95 -9.17 -13.10
CA PRO A 228 -10.20 -7.72 -13.12
C PRO A 228 -9.70 -6.94 -11.89
N SER A 229 -9.55 -7.60 -10.74
CA SER A 229 -9.08 -7.00 -9.49
C SER A 229 -7.57 -7.07 -9.28
N ILE A 230 -6.83 -7.76 -10.16
CA ILE A 230 -5.38 -7.93 -10.02
C ILE A 230 -4.66 -6.60 -10.20
N ASN A 231 -3.64 -6.34 -9.40
CA ASN A 231 -2.69 -5.26 -9.68
C ASN A 231 -1.55 -5.80 -10.55
N ILE A 232 -1.14 -5.01 -11.53
CA ILE A 232 -0.02 -5.31 -12.41
C ILE A 232 1.16 -4.42 -12.02
N PHE A 233 2.22 -5.07 -11.57
CA PHE A 233 3.53 -4.46 -11.43
C PHE A 233 4.32 -4.59 -12.74
N SER A 234 4.96 -3.50 -13.14
CA SER A 234 6.20 -3.53 -13.91
C SER A 234 7.05 -2.32 -13.52
N ASP A 235 8.27 -2.19 -14.06
CA ASP A 235 9.08 -0.99 -13.89
C ASP A 235 8.30 0.32 -14.13
N ALA A 236 7.34 0.30 -15.05
CA ALA A 236 6.61 1.48 -15.52
C ALA A 236 5.11 1.50 -15.15
N GLY A 237 4.55 0.46 -14.53
CA GLY A 237 3.10 0.30 -14.36
C GLY A 237 2.50 -0.86 -15.15
N PRO A 238 1.17 -0.92 -15.37
CA PRO A 238 0.25 0.20 -15.34
C PRO A 238 -0.39 0.48 -13.97
N ASP A 239 -0.41 -0.48 -13.03
CA ASP A 239 -1.05 -0.27 -11.73
C ASP A 239 -0.02 0.05 -10.63
N ILE A 240 1.14 -0.58 -10.66
CA ILE A 240 2.21 -0.41 -9.67
C ILE A 240 3.52 -0.25 -10.44
N ARG A 241 4.38 0.68 -9.99
CA ARG A 241 5.70 0.90 -10.59
C ARG A 241 6.82 0.48 -9.65
N TRP A 242 7.95 0.11 -10.23
CA TRP A 242 9.22 0.06 -9.50
C TRP A 242 9.60 1.43 -8.93
N VAL A 243 10.18 1.46 -7.74
CA VAL A 243 10.66 2.71 -7.11
C VAL A 243 12.00 3.21 -7.70
N GLY A 244 12.64 2.46 -8.60
CA GLY A 244 13.94 2.86 -9.16
C GLY A 244 15.15 2.51 -8.28
N ASP A 245 15.00 1.59 -7.32
CA ASP A 245 16.05 1.12 -6.41
C ASP A 245 15.68 -0.25 -5.80
N GLU A 246 16.62 -1.19 -5.77
CA GLU A 246 16.45 -2.51 -5.12
C GLU A 246 16.99 -2.56 -3.66
N ALA A 247 17.46 -1.43 -3.13
CA ALA A 247 17.81 -1.31 -1.71
C ALA A 247 16.58 -0.97 -0.83
N GLY A 248 15.38 -0.94 -1.42
CA GLY A 248 14.12 -0.66 -0.75
C GLY A 248 13.99 0.80 -0.29
N SER A 249 14.47 1.75 -1.09
CA SER A 249 14.55 3.17 -0.70
C SER A 249 13.92 4.12 -1.71
N ALA A 250 12.77 4.69 -1.33
CA ALA A 250 12.16 5.81 -2.02
C ALA A 250 12.84 7.15 -1.70
N GLY A 251 12.66 8.12 -2.59
CA GLY A 251 13.11 9.49 -2.43
C GLY A 251 12.42 10.19 -1.26
N SER A 252 13.01 11.28 -0.76
CA SER A 252 12.34 12.10 0.26
C SER A 252 11.05 12.74 -0.25
N THR A 253 10.94 12.92 -1.58
CA THR A 253 9.72 13.24 -2.33
C THR A 253 9.31 11.99 -3.10
N CYS A 254 8.04 11.58 -3.00
CA CYS A 254 7.52 10.42 -3.70
C CYS A 254 6.03 10.60 -4.04
N TRP A 255 5.76 10.96 -5.29
CA TRP A 255 4.42 11.04 -5.85
C TRP A 255 3.96 9.65 -6.31
N SER A 256 2.71 9.30 -6.00
CA SER A 256 2.04 8.13 -6.61
C SER A 256 1.71 8.38 -8.08
N THR A 257 1.73 9.64 -8.51
CA THR A 257 1.39 10.03 -9.88
C THR A 257 2.61 10.03 -10.79
N VAL A 258 2.45 9.55 -12.02
CA VAL A 258 3.46 9.56 -13.09
C VAL A 258 2.77 9.85 -14.43
N ASN A 259 3.55 10.11 -15.48
CA ASN A 259 3.02 10.17 -16.85
C ASN A 259 3.46 8.91 -17.60
N HIS A 260 2.52 8.00 -17.88
CA HIS A 260 2.81 6.75 -18.58
C HIS A 260 3.47 6.97 -19.95
N THR A 261 3.16 8.07 -20.63
CA THR A 261 3.72 8.34 -21.97
C THR A 261 5.23 8.61 -21.96
N HIS A 262 5.80 8.90 -20.78
CA HIS A 262 7.24 9.09 -20.58
C HIS A 262 7.93 7.83 -20.06
N LEU A 263 7.19 6.77 -19.73
CA LEU A 263 7.75 5.57 -19.12
C LEU A 263 7.93 4.45 -20.14
N LYS A 264 8.99 3.67 -19.93
CA LYS A 264 9.28 2.46 -20.69
C LYS A 264 9.84 1.40 -19.75
N ILE A 265 9.29 0.20 -19.81
CA ILE A 265 9.72 -0.94 -18.99
C ILE A 265 11.16 -1.32 -19.37
N GLY A 266 12.02 -1.54 -18.37
CA GLY A 266 13.43 -1.87 -18.54
C GLY A 266 14.33 -0.68 -18.89
N ASP A 267 13.84 0.56 -18.82
CA ASP A 267 14.65 1.76 -19.10
C ASP A 267 15.29 2.31 -17.81
N ALA A 268 16.54 1.91 -17.57
CA ALA A 268 17.32 2.34 -16.42
C ALA A 268 17.55 3.87 -16.34
N SER A 269 17.36 4.63 -17.44
CA SER A 269 17.48 6.09 -17.38
C SER A 269 16.35 6.76 -16.57
N LEU A 270 15.28 6.02 -16.28
CA LEU A 270 14.10 6.50 -15.58
C LEU A 270 14.15 6.33 -14.07
N GLU A 271 15.16 5.66 -13.50
CA GLU A 271 15.29 5.37 -12.06
C GLU A 271 14.97 6.57 -11.17
N LYS A 272 15.55 7.74 -11.48
CA LYS A 272 15.32 8.97 -10.70
C LYS A 272 13.87 9.45 -10.79
N TYR A 273 13.26 9.37 -11.97
CA TYR A 273 11.87 9.78 -12.18
C TYR A 273 10.91 8.82 -11.47
N LEU A 274 11.17 7.51 -11.56
CA LEU A 274 10.42 6.46 -10.85
C LEU A 274 10.47 6.67 -9.33
N ASN A 275 11.65 7.01 -8.80
CA ASN A 275 11.89 7.22 -7.37
C ASN A 275 11.12 8.42 -6.79
N THR A 276 10.97 9.48 -7.57
CA THR A 276 10.27 10.70 -7.12
C THR A 276 8.81 10.77 -7.52
N GLY A 277 8.43 10.11 -8.62
CA GLY A 277 7.18 10.36 -9.33
C GLY A 277 7.08 11.79 -9.87
N ASP A 278 5.88 12.18 -10.28
CA ASP A 278 5.59 13.44 -10.97
C ASP A 278 4.32 14.12 -10.42
N PRO A 279 4.40 15.35 -9.86
CA PRO A 279 3.23 16.08 -9.37
C PRO A 279 2.23 16.46 -10.47
N HIS A 280 2.63 16.40 -11.74
CA HIS A 280 1.80 16.66 -12.92
C HIS A 280 1.45 15.38 -13.69
N GLY A 281 1.81 14.20 -13.13
CA GLY A 281 1.49 12.91 -13.70
C GLY A 281 -0.01 12.71 -13.90
N THR A 282 -0.36 12.12 -15.03
CA THR A 282 -1.74 11.85 -15.47
C THR A 282 -2.27 10.50 -14.97
N ASP A 283 -1.38 9.64 -14.48
CA ASP A 283 -1.66 8.26 -14.13
C ASP A 283 -1.33 8.01 -12.65
N TRP A 284 -2.20 7.30 -11.94
CA TRP A 284 -1.93 6.87 -10.56
C TRP A 284 -1.26 5.50 -10.58
N VAL A 285 0.04 5.47 -10.31
CA VAL A 285 0.89 4.29 -10.42
C VAL A 285 1.83 4.28 -9.22
N PRO A 286 1.34 3.94 -8.02
CA PRO A 286 2.11 4.07 -6.80
C PRO A 286 3.38 3.20 -6.82
N PRO A 287 4.43 3.63 -6.11
CA PRO A 287 5.70 2.93 -6.09
C PRO A 287 5.71 1.75 -5.12
N GLU A 288 6.32 0.66 -5.56
CA GLU A 288 6.73 -0.46 -4.73
C GLU A 288 8.26 -0.44 -4.56
N CYS A 289 8.69 -0.57 -3.30
CA CYS A 289 10.08 -0.73 -2.91
C CYS A 289 10.36 -2.22 -2.71
N ASP A 290 11.00 -2.84 -3.69
CA ASP A 290 11.44 -4.22 -3.61
C ASP A 290 12.86 -4.33 -3.02
N VAL A 291 13.09 -5.33 -2.18
CA VAL A 291 14.40 -5.61 -1.58
C VAL A 291 14.45 -7.01 -0.99
N SER A 292 15.58 -7.69 -1.12
CA SER A 292 15.79 -8.97 -0.42
C SER A 292 16.11 -8.81 1.06
N ILE A 293 15.68 -9.74 1.92
CA ILE A 293 16.15 -9.84 3.30
C ILE A 293 17.65 -10.22 3.35
N ARG A 294 18.17 -10.85 2.28
CA ARG A 294 19.57 -11.24 2.11
C ARG A 294 20.28 -10.33 1.09
N PRO A 295 21.60 -10.48 0.86
CA PRO A 295 22.26 -9.83 -0.27
C PRO A 295 21.69 -10.27 -1.62
N GLY A 296 21.53 -11.57 -1.87
CA GLY A 296 20.90 -12.11 -3.07
C GLY A 296 19.38 -12.26 -2.97
N TRP A 297 18.72 -12.41 -4.11
CA TRP A 297 17.30 -12.75 -4.24
C TRP A 297 17.07 -14.23 -3.97
N PHE A 298 17.88 -15.13 -4.53
CA PHE A 298 17.80 -16.55 -4.22
C PHE A 298 18.54 -16.87 -2.91
N TRP A 299 18.25 -18.04 -2.35
CA TRP A 299 18.92 -18.45 -1.11
C TRP A 299 20.33 -18.94 -1.40
N HIS A 300 21.31 -18.33 -0.72
CA HIS A 300 22.70 -18.76 -0.69
C HIS A 300 23.12 -19.15 0.72
N LYS A 301 23.83 -20.29 0.85
CA LYS A 301 24.26 -20.81 2.15
C LYS A 301 25.16 -19.85 2.94
N ASN A 302 25.96 -19.06 2.24
CA ASN A 302 26.96 -18.16 2.84
C ASN A 302 26.40 -16.76 3.14
N GLU A 303 25.11 -16.54 2.92
CA GLU A 303 24.45 -15.27 3.19
C GLU A 303 23.70 -15.27 4.53
N ALA A 304 23.41 -14.08 5.03
CA ALA A 304 22.65 -13.88 6.25
C ALA A 304 21.62 -12.77 6.06
N ALA A 305 20.51 -12.84 6.81
CA ALA A 305 19.50 -11.81 6.84
C ALA A 305 20.06 -10.46 7.35
N LYS A 306 19.65 -9.38 6.67
CA LYS A 306 19.84 -7.99 7.08
C LYS A 306 19.38 -7.79 8.53
N SER A 307 20.16 -7.10 9.34
CA SER A 307 19.85 -6.84 10.76
C SER A 307 18.53 -6.08 10.94
N LEU A 308 17.89 -6.22 12.11
CA LEU A 308 16.67 -5.48 12.45
C LEU A 308 16.82 -3.96 12.22
N ARG A 309 17.97 -3.38 12.57
CA ARG A 309 18.26 -1.96 12.33
C ARG A 309 18.26 -1.59 10.85
N GLN A 310 18.80 -2.45 9.99
CA GLN A 310 18.78 -2.24 8.54
C GLN A 310 17.35 -2.33 8.00
N LEU A 311 16.58 -3.33 8.43
CA LEU A 311 15.19 -3.50 8.01
C LEU A 311 14.29 -2.35 8.48
N LEU A 312 14.44 -1.86 9.71
CA LEU A 312 13.72 -0.66 10.17
C LEU A 312 14.10 0.58 9.35
N ASN A 313 15.37 0.74 8.98
CA ASN A 313 15.79 1.84 8.12
C ASN A 313 15.16 1.74 6.72
N ILE A 314 15.03 0.53 6.17
CA ILE A 314 14.33 0.26 4.91
C ILE A 314 12.85 0.62 5.06
N TYR A 315 12.17 0.16 6.12
CA TYR A 315 10.76 0.49 6.39
C TYR A 315 10.50 2.01 6.43
N TYR A 316 11.35 2.78 7.12
CA TYR A 316 11.23 4.25 7.14
C TYR A 316 11.56 4.92 5.79
N ARG A 317 12.28 4.25 4.89
CA ARG A 317 12.64 4.73 3.56
C ARG A 317 11.70 4.23 2.45
N SER A 318 10.80 3.31 2.75
CA SER A 318 9.78 2.77 1.84
C SER A 318 8.38 3.14 2.32
N VAL A 319 7.79 2.37 3.24
CA VAL A 319 6.47 2.62 3.87
C VAL A 319 6.40 4.01 4.47
N GLY A 320 7.47 4.45 5.14
CA GLY A 320 7.58 5.79 5.69
C GLY A 320 7.62 6.91 4.65
N ARG A 321 7.57 6.61 3.36
CA ARG A 321 7.69 7.53 2.22
C ARG A 321 6.71 7.18 1.09
N ASN A 322 5.48 6.80 1.42
CA ASN A 322 4.39 6.57 0.45
C ASN A 322 4.56 5.36 -0.48
N CYS A 323 5.34 4.35 -0.09
CA CYS A 323 5.54 3.12 -0.87
C CYS A 323 4.98 1.90 -0.13
N VAL A 324 4.70 0.83 -0.88
CA VAL A 324 4.63 -0.52 -0.30
C VAL A 324 6.03 -1.13 -0.33
N LEU A 325 6.40 -1.88 0.71
CA LEU A 325 7.65 -2.61 0.80
C LEU A 325 7.42 -4.08 0.42
N LEU A 326 7.99 -4.51 -0.70
CA LEU A 326 8.07 -5.92 -1.08
C LEU A 326 9.39 -6.50 -0.56
N ILE A 327 9.33 -7.31 0.49
CA ILE A 327 10.53 -7.93 1.08
C ILE A 327 10.67 -9.40 0.65
N ASN A 328 11.76 -9.71 -0.07
CA ASN A 328 12.05 -11.08 -0.48
C ASN A 328 12.64 -11.92 0.66
N VAL A 329 12.13 -13.13 0.84
CA VAL A 329 12.55 -14.09 1.87
C VAL A 329 12.73 -15.47 1.22
N PRO A 330 13.91 -15.82 0.72
CA PRO A 330 14.05 -16.97 -0.18
C PRO A 330 14.08 -18.31 0.58
N PRO A 331 13.27 -19.29 0.17
CA PRO A 331 13.40 -20.67 0.63
C PRO A 331 14.75 -21.28 0.21
N ASN A 332 15.31 -22.11 1.09
CA ASN A 332 16.58 -22.79 0.88
C ASN A 332 16.45 -24.03 -0.02
N SER A 333 17.56 -24.74 -0.26
CA SER A 333 17.58 -25.93 -1.12
C SER A 333 16.82 -27.15 -0.57
N THR A 334 16.39 -27.14 0.70
CA THR A 334 15.44 -28.15 1.20
C THR A 334 13.99 -27.80 0.89
N GLY A 335 13.71 -26.57 0.44
CA GLY A 335 12.37 -26.04 0.16
C GLY A 335 11.71 -25.32 1.33
N LEU A 336 12.47 -24.89 2.33
CA LEU A 336 11.97 -24.22 3.53
C LEU A 336 12.57 -22.82 3.69
N VAL A 337 11.80 -21.86 4.22
CA VAL A 337 12.38 -20.59 4.68
C VAL A 337 13.30 -20.87 5.87
N SER A 338 14.48 -20.27 5.87
CA SER A 338 15.45 -20.47 6.96
C SER A 338 14.92 -19.91 8.27
N GLU A 339 15.07 -20.64 9.38
CA GLU A 339 14.60 -20.22 10.71
C GLU A 339 15.12 -18.82 11.11
N ALA A 340 16.39 -18.52 10.79
CA ALA A 340 16.97 -17.21 11.05
C ALA A 340 16.25 -16.06 10.31
N ASP A 341 15.70 -16.32 9.12
CA ASP A 341 14.99 -15.34 8.32
C ASP A 341 13.58 -15.14 8.87
N ILE A 342 12.91 -16.22 9.29
CA ILE A 342 11.61 -16.18 9.98
C ILE A 342 11.72 -15.35 11.27
N ILE A 343 12.71 -15.66 12.11
CA ILE A 343 12.97 -14.90 13.35
C ILE A 343 13.20 -13.43 13.05
N ARG A 344 14.00 -13.10 12.03
CA ARG A 344 14.28 -11.71 11.67
C ARG A 344 13.03 -10.97 11.18
N MET A 345 12.17 -11.62 10.40
CA MET A 345 10.91 -11.02 9.96
C MET A 345 9.93 -10.80 11.12
N LYS A 346 9.86 -11.75 12.05
CA LYS A 346 9.10 -11.62 13.30
C LYS A 346 9.61 -10.48 14.18
N GLU A 347 10.93 -10.35 14.33
CA GLU A 347 11.56 -9.22 15.03
C GLU A 347 11.18 -7.87 14.40
N LEU A 348 11.17 -7.78 13.06
CA LEU A 348 10.77 -6.58 12.34
C LEU A 348 9.29 -6.25 12.62
N HIS A 349 8.40 -7.23 12.49
CA HIS A 349 6.98 -7.06 12.77
C HIS A 349 6.72 -6.58 14.20
N GLN A 350 7.33 -7.24 15.19
CA GLN A 350 7.23 -6.87 16.59
C GLN A 350 7.79 -5.47 16.88
N ALA A 351 8.89 -5.09 16.21
CA ALA A 351 9.46 -3.75 16.35
C ALA A 351 8.48 -2.69 15.82
N ILE A 352 7.89 -2.90 14.65
CA ILE A 352 6.88 -2.00 14.07
C ILE A 352 5.66 -1.89 15.01
N GLN A 353 5.12 -3.02 15.48
CA GLN A 353 4.03 -3.02 16.45
C GLN A 353 4.39 -2.24 17.72
N THR A 354 5.60 -2.42 18.25
CA THR A 354 6.08 -1.69 19.44
C THR A 354 6.11 -0.19 19.18
N ILE A 355 6.67 0.24 18.05
CA ILE A 355 6.78 1.66 17.66
C ILE A 355 5.39 2.31 17.62
N PHE A 356 4.40 1.64 17.02
CA PHE A 356 3.06 2.18 16.78
C PHE A 356 2.01 1.77 17.81
N SER A 357 2.40 1.05 18.87
CA SER A 357 1.49 0.54 19.92
C SER A 357 0.75 1.65 20.67
N ILE A 358 1.37 2.81 20.81
CA ILE A 358 0.80 4.00 21.44
C ILE A 358 0.89 5.16 20.46
N ASP A 359 -0.26 5.76 20.15
CA ASP A 359 -0.32 7.05 19.47
C ASP A 359 -0.53 8.15 20.51
N MET A 360 0.54 8.90 20.77
CA MET A 360 0.56 10.00 21.74
C MET A 360 -0.18 11.25 21.24
N ALA A 361 -0.63 11.26 19.98
CA ALA A 361 -1.54 12.27 19.46
C ALA A 361 -2.99 12.04 19.94
N LYS A 362 -3.35 10.77 20.22
CA LYS A 362 -4.71 10.38 20.58
C LYS A 362 -5.18 11.10 21.85
N GLY A 363 -6.38 11.67 21.79
CA GLY A 363 -6.96 12.43 22.89
C GLY A 363 -6.45 13.86 23.04
N SER A 364 -5.56 14.33 22.15
CA SER A 364 -5.19 15.76 22.10
C SER A 364 -6.38 16.63 21.71
N GLU A 365 -6.41 17.88 22.18
CA GLU A 365 -7.33 18.88 21.63
C GLU A 365 -6.83 19.29 20.23
N THR A 366 -7.73 19.30 19.24
CA THR A 366 -7.36 19.61 17.84
C THR A 366 -7.90 20.97 17.40
N LYS A 367 -7.07 21.77 16.75
CA LYS A 367 -7.43 23.02 16.07
C LYS A 367 -6.93 22.98 14.64
N ALA A 368 -7.56 23.75 13.76
CA ALA A 368 -7.09 23.90 12.38
C ALA A 368 -7.37 25.32 11.90
N SER A 369 -6.76 25.71 10.78
CA SER A 369 -7.00 27.02 10.14
C SER A 369 -8.50 27.24 9.89
N SER A 370 -9.18 26.22 9.37
CA SER A 370 -10.64 26.13 9.25
C SER A 370 -11.10 24.68 9.13
N GLN A 371 -12.40 24.49 9.09
CA GLN A 371 -13.03 23.18 8.94
C GLN A 371 -14.18 23.29 7.95
N ARG A 372 -14.14 22.50 6.88
CA ARG A 372 -15.21 22.48 5.88
C ARG A 372 -16.53 22.07 6.54
N GLY A 373 -17.55 22.92 6.41
CA GLY A 373 -18.85 22.74 7.06
C GLY A 373 -18.92 23.26 8.49
N GLY A 374 -17.90 24.01 8.94
CA GLY A 374 -17.85 24.61 10.27
C GLY A 374 -17.88 23.58 11.40
N THR A 375 -18.39 23.99 12.56
CA THR A 375 -18.44 23.17 13.78
C THR A 375 -19.46 22.03 13.75
N THR A 376 -20.32 21.98 12.74
CA THR A 376 -21.34 20.95 12.54
C THR A 376 -20.99 19.97 11.42
N GLY A 377 -20.04 20.33 10.55
CA GLY A 377 -19.58 19.50 9.42
C GLY A 377 -18.87 18.21 9.84
N SER A 378 -18.66 17.32 8.85
CA SER A 378 -18.01 16.01 9.02
C SER A 378 -16.49 16.06 8.87
N PHE A 379 -15.90 17.15 8.36
CA PHE A 379 -14.47 17.26 8.02
C PHE A 379 -13.66 17.96 9.13
N ARG A 380 -13.83 17.48 10.36
CA ARG A 380 -13.33 18.13 11.57
C ARG A 380 -11.83 17.94 11.74
N ALA A 381 -11.20 18.86 12.47
CA ALA A 381 -9.78 18.72 12.84
C ALA A 381 -9.52 17.44 13.66
N SER A 382 -10.50 17.02 14.48
CA SER A 382 -10.39 15.81 15.32
C SER A 382 -10.29 14.51 14.54
N ASN A 383 -10.67 14.51 13.26
CA ASN A 383 -10.61 13.31 12.42
C ASN A 383 -9.17 12.82 12.24
N VAL A 384 -8.16 13.69 12.35
CA VAL A 384 -6.76 13.25 12.18
C VAL A 384 -6.21 12.42 13.35
N ILE A 385 -6.97 12.28 14.44
CA ILE A 385 -6.59 11.51 15.63
C ILE A 385 -7.66 10.51 16.06
N ASP A 386 -8.67 10.26 15.24
CA ASP A 386 -9.78 9.36 15.58
C ASP A 386 -9.47 7.87 15.36
N GLY A 387 -8.38 7.58 14.65
CA GLY A 387 -7.93 6.22 14.34
C GLY A 387 -8.66 5.57 13.16
N ASN A 388 -9.38 6.34 12.34
CA ASN A 388 -10.08 5.86 11.16
C ASN A 388 -9.47 6.46 9.88
N GLU A 389 -8.99 5.61 8.98
CA GLU A 389 -8.35 6.07 7.73
C GLU A 389 -9.32 6.61 6.68
N ASP A 390 -10.63 6.35 6.85
CA ASP A 390 -11.67 6.80 5.92
C ASP A 390 -12.24 8.17 6.28
N THR A 391 -11.99 8.67 7.49
CA THR A 391 -12.29 10.04 7.91
C THR A 391 -11.06 10.93 7.70
N TYR A 392 -11.31 12.22 7.49
CA TYR A 392 -10.22 13.19 7.29
C TYR A 392 -10.65 14.59 7.64
N TRP A 393 -9.67 15.43 8.00
CA TRP A 393 -9.83 16.87 8.06
C TRP A 393 -9.76 17.46 6.65
N ALA A 394 -10.63 18.43 6.39
CA ALA A 394 -10.58 19.26 5.18
C ALA A 394 -10.82 20.73 5.56
N PRO A 395 -10.01 21.68 5.05
CA PRO A 395 -10.23 23.09 5.29
C PRO A 395 -11.35 23.65 4.40
N GLU A 396 -11.82 24.85 4.77
CA GLU A 396 -12.64 25.68 3.89
C GLU A 396 -11.84 26.13 2.66
N GLU A 397 -12.52 26.31 1.53
CA GLU A 397 -11.87 26.63 0.26
C GLU A 397 -11.14 27.98 0.26
N ARG A 398 -11.55 28.92 1.12
CA ARG A 398 -11.09 30.31 1.11
C ARG A 398 -9.74 30.53 1.81
N ASP A 399 -9.31 29.64 2.68
CA ASP A 399 -8.06 29.76 3.47
C ASP A 399 -6.78 29.58 2.65
N GLY A 400 -6.89 29.14 1.39
CA GLY A 400 -5.74 29.08 0.48
C GLY A 400 -5.33 30.45 -0.10
N GLY A 401 -6.16 31.48 0.10
CA GLY A 401 -6.01 32.80 -0.53
C GLY A 401 -5.68 33.96 0.42
N ASP A 402 -5.62 33.74 1.74
CA ASP A 402 -5.38 34.80 2.75
C ASP A 402 -3.91 34.95 3.19
N GLY A 403 -3.02 34.11 2.63
CA GLY A 403 -1.59 34.14 2.92
C GLY A 403 -1.16 33.52 4.25
N GLN A 404 -2.08 32.98 5.06
CA GLN A 404 -1.73 32.28 6.32
C GLN A 404 -1.51 30.78 6.11
N GLY A 405 -2.03 30.21 5.03
CA GLY A 405 -1.87 28.81 4.66
C GLY A 405 -2.64 27.85 5.57
N TYR A 406 -2.62 26.57 5.20
CA TYR A 406 -3.38 25.55 5.90
C TYR A 406 -2.57 24.96 7.06
N TRP A 407 -3.19 24.81 8.23
CA TRP A 407 -2.53 24.17 9.37
C TRP A 407 -3.51 23.37 10.21
N ILE A 408 -2.96 22.36 10.89
CA ILE A 408 -3.62 21.59 11.94
C ILE A 408 -2.71 21.56 13.16
N GLU A 409 -3.30 21.69 14.34
CA GLU A 409 -2.62 21.80 15.62
C GLU A 409 -3.20 20.81 16.61
N LEU A 410 -2.30 20.08 17.28
CA LEU A 410 -2.60 19.14 18.34
C LEU A 410 -2.07 19.71 19.65
N CYS A 411 -2.94 19.94 20.61
CA CYS A 411 -2.62 20.34 21.98
C CYS A 411 -2.65 19.10 22.87
N ARG A 412 -1.47 18.58 23.19
CA ARG A 412 -1.29 17.40 24.04
C ARG A 412 -1.56 17.72 25.51
N PHE A 413 -2.17 16.77 26.20
CA PHE A 413 -2.32 16.82 27.66
C PHE A 413 -1.08 16.26 28.37
N ASP A 414 -0.50 15.18 27.85
CA ASP A 414 0.74 14.61 28.36
C ASP A 414 1.95 15.21 27.62
N VAL A 415 2.68 16.08 28.32
CA VAL A 415 3.91 16.72 27.86
C VAL A 415 5.17 16.03 28.37
N ASN A 416 5.04 15.06 29.28
CA ASN A 416 6.15 14.38 29.94
C ASN A 416 6.59 13.12 29.19
N THR A 417 5.76 12.61 28.29
CA THR A 417 6.14 11.50 27.42
C THR A 417 6.75 12.05 26.11
N PRO A 418 7.99 11.68 25.75
CA PRO A 418 8.60 12.13 24.50
C PRO A 418 8.15 11.27 23.32
N PHE A 419 8.20 11.85 22.12
CA PHE A 419 8.05 11.12 20.86
C PHE A 419 9.28 11.36 19.97
N ASN A 420 9.56 10.44 19.05
CA ASN A 420 10.63 10.61 18.05
C ASN A 420 10.21 10.16 16.65
N VAL A 421 8.93 9.87 16.44
CA VAL A 421 8.34 9.56 15.14
C VAL A 421 7.07 10.38 14.97
N VAL A 422 6.99 11.13 13.87
CA VAL A 422 5.76 11.82 13.45
C VAL A 422 5.19 11.10 12.23
N ARG A 423 3.93 10.70 12.31
CA ARG A 423 3.17 10.06 11.22
C ARG A 423 2.20 11.07 10.60
N LEU A 424 2.19 11.17 9.28
CA LEU A 424 1.20 11.93 8.52
C LEU A 424 0.57 11.02 7.45
N GLN A 425 -0.73 11.13 7.21
CA GLN A 425 -1.44 10.39 6.15
C GLN A 425 -2.43 11.33 5.44
N GLU A 426 -2.48 11.27 4.11
CA GLU A 426 -3.50 11.93 3.30
C GLU A 426 -4.69 11.01 3.04
N ALA A 427 -5.86 11.59 2.80
CA ALA A 427 -7.02 10.88 2.25
C ALA A 427 -6.82 10.61 0.74
N ILE A 428 -5.91 9.70 0.41
CA ILE A 428 -5.46 9.43 -0.98
C ILE A 428 -6.56 8.93 -1.92
N GLN A 429 -7.67 8.40 -1.42
CA GLN A 429 -8.87 8.11 -2.21
C GLN A 429 -9.44 9.36 -2.90
N MET A 430 -9.07 10.56 -2.41
CA MET A 430 -9.39 11.86 -2.97
C MET A 430 -8.21 12.51 -3.73
N GLY A 431 -7.16 11.74 -4.03
CA GLY A 431 -5.94 12.18 -4.69
C GLY A 431 -4.83 12.64 -3.74
N GLN A 432 -3.59 12.65 -4.23
CA GLN A 432 -2.41 13.13 -3.49
C GLN A 432 -2.21 14.62 -3.72
N ARG A 433 -2.03 15.40 -2.63
CA ARG A 433 -2.12 16.86 -2.70
C ARG A 433 -0.88 17.55 -2.17
N ILE A 434 -0.43 17.19 -0.97
CA ILE A 434 0.59 17.95 -0.23
C ILE A 434 1.93 17.92 -0.96
N LYS A 435 2.49 19.12 -1.22
CA LYS A 435 3.79 19.32 -1.90
C LYS A 435 4.90 19.72 -0.93
N GLN A 436 4.55 20.49 0.11
CA GLN A 436 5.48 20.96 1.12
C GLN A 436 4.77 21.25 2.44
N TYR A 437 5.41 20.89 3.56
CA TYR A 437 4.93 21.17 4.90
C TYR A 437 6.08 21.24 5.92
N GLU A 438 5.77 21.80 7.08
CA GLU A 438 6.59 21.76 8.28
C GLU A 438 5.82 21.13 9.43
N VAL A 439 6.53 20.47 10.33
CA VAL A 439 6.00 20.10 11.64
C VAL A 439 6.76 20.90 12.69
N LEU A 440 6.01 21.61 13.52
CA LEU A 440 6.51 22.43 14.61
C LEU A 440 6.10 21.82 15.95
N VAL A 441 6.99 21.89 16.93
CA VAL A 441 6.72 21.55 18.33
C VAL A 441 6.99 22.77 19.18
N ASP A 442 5.95 23.26 19.86
CA ASP A 442 5.98 24.51 20.65
C ASP A 442 6.61 25.69 19.88
N GLY A 443 6.30 25.78 18.57
CA GLY A 443 6.79 26.83 17.67
C GLY A 443 8.16 26.57 17.03
N ILE A 444 8.84 25.47 17.38
CA ILE A 444 10.14 25.10 16.81
C ILE A 444 9.95 24.09 15.69
N VAL A 445 10.46 24.38 14.49
CA VAL A 445 10.43 23.44 13.36
C VAL A 445 11.31 22.23 13.65
N VAL A 446 10.70 21.03 13.68
CA VAL A 446 11.39 19.74 13.87
C VAL A 446 11.43 18.90 12.59
N VAL A 447 10.55 19.18 11.63
CA VAL A 447 10.47 18.51 10.34
C VAL A 447 10.26 19.54 9.22
N ASN A 448 11.02 19.36 8.14
CA ASN A 448 10.74 19.93 6.83
C ASN A 448 10.44 18.76 5.87
N GLY A 449 9.27 18.75 5.25
CA GLY A 449 8.83 17.67 4.39
C GLY A 449 8.25 18.15 3.06
N THR A 450 8.18 17.24 2.09
CA THR A 450 7.61 17.49 0.76
C THR A 450 6.26 16.81 0.62
N THR A 451 6.25 15.58 0.10
CA THR A 451 5.05 14.75 -0.09
C THR A 451 4.66 14.01 1.18
N VAL A 452 3.37 13.68 1.29
CA VAL A 452 2.82 12.81 2.33
C VAL A 452 2.31 11.50 1.71
N GLY A 453 1.27 11.55 0.88
CA GLY A 453 0.63 10.39 0.27
C GLY A 453 -0.07 9.48 1.28
N HIS A 454 -0.07 8.17 1.02
CA HIS A 454 -0.70 7.16 1.87
C HIS A 454 -0.17 7.23 3.30
N LYS A 455 1.15 7.27 3.46
CA LYS A 455 1.82 7.38 4.76
C LYS A 455 3.19 8.02 4.65
N ARG A 456 3.47 8.92 5.59
CA ARG A 456 4.77 9.54 5.82
C ARG A 456 5.19 9.39 7.27
N LEU A 457 6.41 8.91 7.47
CA LEU A 457 7.02 8.76 8.78
C LEU A 457 8.30 9.58 8.88
N HIS A 458 8.32 10.54 9.79
CA HIS A 458 9.51 11.31 10.13
C HIS A 458 10.11 10.79 11.41
N ARG A 459 11.21 10.05 11.28
CA ARG A 459 12.03 9.62 12.41
C ARG A 459 12.93 10.81 12.82
N LEU A 460 12.64 11.44 13.96
CA LEU A 460 13.38 12.58 14.51
C LEU A 460 14.71 12.18 15.14
N LYS A 461 15.73 13.03 15.02
CA LYS A 461 17.10 12.74 15.51
C LYS A 461 17.12 12.42 17.00
N TRP A 462 16.41 13.21 17.79
CA TRP A 462 16.30 13.07 19.24
C TRP A 462 14.83 12.99 19.64
N PRO A 463 14.50 12.30 20.75
CA PRO A 463 13.17 12.42 21.34
C PRO A 463 12.85 13.88 21.67
N VAL A 464 11.61 14.27 21.37
CA VAL A 464 11.11 15.63 21.56
C VAL A 464 9.96 15.61 22.56
N PHE A 465 9.98 16.60 23.47
CA PHE A 465 8.88 16.92 24.37
C PHE A 465 8.18 18.17 23.85
N GLY A 466 6.89 18.28 24.10
CA GLY A 466 6.17 19.51 23.80
C GLY A 466 4.66 19.37 23.84
N ARG A 467 4.00 20.52 24.00
CA ARG A 467 2.56 20.61 24.20
C ARG A 467 1.81 20.80 22.89
N VAL A 468 2.30 21.68 22.03
CA VAL A 468 1.63 22.11 20.81
C VAL A 468 2.38 21.56 19.61
N ILE A 469 1.74 20.67 18.87
CA ILE A 469 2.29 20.13 17.62
C ILE A 469 1.49 20.72 16.48
N ARG A 470 2.14 21.48 15.61
CA ARG A 470 1.50 22.09 14.43
C ARG A 470 2.06 21.50 13.16
N VAL A 471 1.19 20.99 12.29
CA VAL A 471 1.53 20.66 10.91
C VAL A 471 1.09 21.84 10.05
N TRP A 472 2.05 22.54 9.45
CA TRP A 472 1.80 23.69 8.58
C TRP A 472 2.06 23.30 7.13
N ILE A 473 1.01 23.30 6.31
CA ILE A 473 1.05 22.92 4.90
C ILE A 473 1.30 24.19 4.09
N LYS A 474 2.49 24.26 3.48
CA LYS A 474 2.96 25.43 2.72
C LYS A 474 2.49 25.39 1.26
N GLU A 475 2.50 24.21 0.67
CA GLU A 475 2.11 24.01 -0.74
C GLU A 475 1.32 22.71 -0.90
N SER A 476 0.27 22.75 -1.74
CA SER A 476 -0.62 21.62 -2.00
C SER A 476 -1.30 21.75 -3.37
N ARG A 477 -1.61 20.62 -4.02
CA ARG A 477 -2.49 20.55 -5.19
C ARG A 477 -3.95 20.68 -4.71
N GLY A 478 -4.41 21.90 -4.47
CA GLY A 478 -5.73 22.18 -3.90
C GLY A 478 -5.80 22.03 -2.37
N PRO A 479 -6.99 22.12 -1.76
CA PRO A 479 -7.17 22.01 -0.31
C PRO A 479 -6.62 20.68 0.22
N PRO A 480 -5.69 20.68 1.20
CA PRO A 480 -5.10 19.46 1.72
C PRO A 480 -6.12 18.64 2.51
N LEU A 481 -5.99 17.31 2.46
CA LEU A 481 -6.85 16.39 3.21
C LEU A 481 -5.97 15.44 4.02
N LEU A 482 -6.00 15.60 5.34
CA LEU A 482 -5.24 14.74 6.25
C LEU A 482 -6.18 13.76 6.94
N SER A 483 -5.89 12.47 6.84
CA SER A 483 -6.60 11.41 7.56
C SER A 483 -5.94 11.08 8.90
N ALA A 484 -4.63 11.31 9.04
CA ALA A 484 -3.96 11.06 10.32
C ALA A 484 -2.78 12.01 10.59
N VAL A 485 -2.63 12.40 11.86
CA VAL A 485 -1.43 12.98 12.44
C VAL A 485 -1.13 12.20 13.74
N GLY A 486 -0.09 11.37 13.71
CA GLY A 486 0.27 10.50 14.83
C GLY A 486 1.63 10.86 15.43
N LEU A 487 1.78 10.62 16.74
CA LEU A 487 3.03 10.82 17.48
C LEU A 487 3.42 9.51 18.15
N HIS A 488 4.61 9.00 17.83
CA HIS A 488 5.04 7.67 18.25
C HIS A 488 6.48 7.68 18.77
N PHE A 489 6.84 6.63 19.51
CA PHE A 489 8.18 6.47 20.04
C PHE A 489 8.81 5.18 19.53
N ASP A 490 9.91 5.33 18.80
CA ASP A 490 10.77 4.27 18.34
C ASP A 490 11.92 4.04 19.33
N PRO A 491 11.87 2.97 20.15
CA PRO A 491 12.91 2.65 21.12
C PRO A 491 14.16 2.04 20.47
N PHE A 492 14.09 1.63 19.20
CA PHE A 492 15.21 1.02 18.47
C PHE A 492 16.12 2.06 17.83
N ARG A 493 15.76 3.35 17.90
CA ARG A 493 16.65 4.45 17.52
C ARG A 493 17.66 4.69 18.63
N LYS A 494 18.92 4.34 18.37
CA LYS A 494 20.04 4.83 19.19
C LYS A 494 20.29 6.30 18.85
N GLY A 495 20.36 7.15 19.88
CA GLY A 495 20.68 8.57 19.77
C GLY A 495 22.03 8.85 19.14
#